data_AF-A0A8T5QCH8-F1
#
_entry.id   AF-A0A8T5QCH8-F1
#
_cell.length_a   1.000
_cell.length_b   1.000
_cell.length_c   1.000
_cell.angle_alpha   90.00
_cell.angle_beta   90.00
_cell.angle_gamma   90.00
#
_symmetry.space_group_name_H-M   'P 1'
#
loop_
_entity.id
_entity.type
_entity.pdbx_description
1 polymer ?
#
loop_
_entity_poly.entity_id
_entity_poly.type
_entity_poly.pdbx_seq_one_letter_code
_entity_poly.pdbx_strand_id
1 'polypeptide(L)'
;MREEDLIEDAKRAEKELHQEHRHHTQKTKDKPSRRNMFSYLTALLLLLLIIMMVVPYYGLKLDPSPKNIPLPEEVMPNAIDQLTEENPGLPAGSRANMRQLLMPDHQSIRNTAAMIATASCRESNVCYSKALFYFVRDNFQYVGDPPNNYLESPFETLQTRGADCDGLAILLANFQSAVGIPTRFAFIPGHVYVQVKIDSAPKKYKEKDGWISLDPTCSSCEFGEVPYTTIDKQKEFLYI
;
A
#
# COMPACT_ATOMS: atom_id res chain seq x y z
N MET A 1 39.51 28.67 86.45
CA MET A 1 39.56 28.07 85.10
C MET A 1 39.96 29.19 84.17
N ARG A 2 41.12 29.10 83.52
CA ARG A 2 41.65 30.21 82.71
C ARG A 2 40.96 30.18 81.35
N GLU A 3 40.68 31.36 80.81
CA GLU A 3 39.96 31.54 79.53
C GLU A 3 40.66 30.82 78.36
N GLU A 4 41.98 30.65 78.45
CA GLU A 4 42.80 29.92 77.49
C GLU A 4 42.46 28.42 77.44
N ASP A 5 42.12 27.80 78.57
CA ASP A 5 41.79 26.36 78.66
C ASP A 5 40.47 26.06 77.91
N LEU A 6 39.51 26.98 77.97
CA LEU A 6 38.19 26.85 77.29
C LEU A 6 38.31 26.96 75.77
N ILE A 7 39.23 27.79 75.28
CA ILE A 7 39.47 27.96 73.85
C ILE A 7 40.16 26.73 73.26
N GLU A 8 41.03 26.08 74.03
CA GLU A 8 41.71 24.86 73.59
C GLU A 8 40.76 23.66 73.51
N ASP A 9 39.86 23.51 74.49
CA ASP A 9 38.85 22.46 74.49
C ASP A 9 37.83 22.63 73.34
N ALA A 10 37.42 23.87 73.05
CA ALA A 10 36.53 24.15 71.91
C ALA A 10 37.16 23.77 70.56
N LYS A 11 38.46 24.05 70.37
CA LYS A 11 39.21 23.68 69.16
C LYS A 11 39.39 22.17 69.01
N ARG A 12 39.46 21.43 70.12
CA ARG A 12 39.56 19.97 70.11
C ARG A 12 38.26 19.32 69.68
N ALA A 13 37.12 19.78 70.22
CA ALA A 13 35.79 19.31 69.85
C ALA A 13 35.46 19.56 68.37
N GLU A 14 35.83 20.72 67.83
CA GLU A 14 35.59 21.05 66.41
C GLU A 14 36.39 20.16 65.46
N LYS A 15 37.65 19.83 65.82
CA LYS A 15 38.49 18.90 65.04
C LYS A 15 37.91 17.48 65.03
N GLU A 16 37.43 17.00 66.16
CA GLU A 16 36.82 15.66 66.26
C GLU A 16 35.54 15.58 65.41
N LEU A 17 34.67 16.60 65.49
CA LEU A 17 33.47 16.71 64.64
C LEU A 17 33.80 16.71 63.14
N HIS A 18 34.83 17.45 62.73
CA HIS A 18 35.25 17.48 61.32
C HIS A 18 35.93 16.19 60.83
N GLN A 19 36.52 15.42 61.73
CA GLN A 19 37.12 14.13 61.39
C GLN A 19 36.04 13.04 61.26
N GLU A 20 35.04 13.07 62.13
CA GLU A 20 33.91 12.14 62.11
C GLU A 20 33.01 12.36 60.86
N HIS A 21 32.76 13.62 60.49
CA HIS A 21 32.01 13.95 59.27
C HIS A 21 32.72 13.46 57.99
N ARG A 22 34.05 13.53 57.94
CA ARG A 22 34.83 13.04 56.79
C ARG A 22 34.80 11.52 56.68
N HIS A 23 34.86 10.79 57.81
CA HIS A 23 34.76 9.34 57.79
C HIS A 23 33.36 8.84 57.41
N HIS A 24 32.29 9.57 57.73
CA HIS A 24 30.93 9.22 57.32
C HIS A 24 30.65 9.49 55.84
N THR A 25 31.17 10.58 55.27
CA THR A 25 30.94 10.90 53.85
C THR A 25 31.69 9.95 52.91
N GLN A 26 32.87 9.47 53.29
CA GLN A 26 33.70 8.62 52.43
C GLN A 26 33.21 7.16 52.35
N LYS A 27 32.51 6.66 53.38
CA LYS A 27 31.95 5.29 53.41
C LYS A 27 30.80 5.03 52.43
N THR A 28 30.26 6.07 51.78
CA THR A 28 29.10 5.94 50.87
C THR A 28 29.45 5.90 49.38
N LYS A 29 30.72 6.14 48.99
CA LYS A 29 31.08 6.31 47.57
C LYS A 29 31.65 5.08 46.87
N ASP A 30 32.14 4.06 47.58
CA ASP A 30 32.84 2.93 46.94
C ASP A 30 32.12 1.59 47.11
N LYS A 31 31.03 1.41 46.35
CA LYS A 31 30.66 0.07 45.85
C LYS A 31 30.16 0.21 44.41
N PRO A 32 30.94 -0.16 43.37
CA PRO A 32 30.41 -0.32 42.02
C PRO A 32 29.41 -1.48 42.05
N SER A 33 28.16 -1.11 42.28
CA SER A 33 27.06 -2.02 42.55
C SER A 33 26.65 -2.71 41.26
N ARG A 34 26.84 -4.03 41.19
CA ARG A 34 26.29 -4.95 40.16
C ARG A 34 24.79 -4.73 39.86
N ARG A 35 24.08 -4.01 40.73
CA ARG A 35 22.68 -3.59 40.60
C ARG A 35 22.45 -2.63 39.41
N ASN A 36 23.47 -1.91 38.94
CA ASN A 36 23.32 -0.95 37.84
C ASN A 36 23.17 -1.66 36.48
N MET A 37 23.87 -2.77 36.24
CA MET A 37 23.80 -3.50 34.97
C MET A 37 22.40 -4.10 34.73
N PHE A 38 21.79 -4.70 35.77
CA PHE A 38 20.43 -5.21 35.68
C PHE A 38 19.40 -4.11 35.44
N SER A 39 19.58 -2.92 36.01
CA SER A 39 18.69 -1.78 35.81
C SER A 39 18.70 -1.26 34.37
N TYR A 40 19.86 -1.26 33.70
CA TYR A 40 19.93 -0.88 32.29
C TYR A 40 19.28 -1.94 31.39
N LEU A 41 19.46 -3.22 31.70
CA LEU A 41 18.83 -4.32 30.97
C LEU A 41 17.30 -4.26 31.07
N THR A 42 16.76 -4.03 32.27
CA THR A 42 15.31 -3.88 32.46
C THR A 42 14.77 -2.61 31.82
N ALA A 43 15.48 -1.50 31.88
CA ALA A 43 15.08 -0.27 31.19
C ALA A 43 15.04 -0.45 29.66
N LEU A 44 16.03 -1.13 29.08
CA LEU A 44 16.05 -1.45 27.65
C LEU A 44 14.87 -2.35 27.26
N LEU A 45 14.59 -3.39 28.05
CA LEU A 45 13.46 -4.29 27.83
C LEU A 45 12.12 -3.53 27.86
N LEU A 46 11.93 -2.66 28.85
CA LEU A 46 10.73 -1.83 28.96
C LEU A 46 10.59 -0.87 27.79
N LEU A 47 11.69 -0.24 27.34
CA LEU A 47 11.69 0.60 26.14
C LEU A 47 11.27 -0.21 24.90
N LEU A 48 11.82 -1.41 24.73
CA LEU A 48 11.47 -2.31 23.62
C LEU A 48 10.00 -2.73 23.67
N LEU A 49 9.46 -3.01 24.86
CA LEU A 49 8.04 -3.31 25.08
C LEU A 49 7.14 -2.11 24.72
N ILE A 50 7.53 -0.90 25.11
CA ILE A 50 6.80 0.33 24.75
C ILE A 50 6.81 0.51 23.24
N ILE A 51 7.96 0.37 22.57
CA ILE A 51 8.05 0.44 21.11
C ILE A 51 7.15 -0.62 20.47
N MET A 52 7.19 -1.87 20.96
CA MET A 52 6.36 -2.96 20.47
C MET A 52 4.86 -2.72 20.68
N MET A 53 4.46 -1.97 21.71
CA MET A 53 3.05 -1.63 21.96
C MET A 53 2.59 -0.41 21.18
N VAL A 54 3.47 0.57 20.98
CA VAL A 54 3.19 1.85 20.32
C VAL A 54 3.16 1.72 18.80
N VAL A 55 4.12 0.99 18.21
CA VAL A 55 4.21 0.81 16.75
C VAL A 55 2.95 0.21 16.12
N PRO A 56 2.32 -0.87 16.66
CA PRO A 56 1.07 -1.39 16.11
C PRO A 56 -0.13 -0.47 16.41
N TYR A 57 -0.10 0.33 17.49
CA TYR A 57 -1.18 1.26 17.84
C TYR A 57 -1.24 2.45 16.87
N TYR A 58 -0.09 2.97 16.44
CA TYR A 58 0.01 3.90 15.32
C TYR A 58 -0.05 3.20 13.96
N GLY A 59 -0.72 2.04 13.90
CA GLY A 59 -0.89 1.21 12.73
C GLY A 59 -1.28 2.02 11.51
N LEU A 60 -0.24 2.42 10.76
CA LEU A 60 -0.30 2.70 9.35
C LEU A 60 -1.13 1.56 8.78
N LYS A 61 -2.34 1.85 8.29
CA LYS A 61 -3.05 0.90 7.44
C LYS A 61 -2.26 0.82 6.16
N LEU A 62 -1.15 0.09 6.21
CA LEU A 62 -0.27 -0.17 5.08
C LEU A 62 -1.08 -0.87 4.00
N ASP A 63 -2.18 -1.54 4.36
CA ASP A 63 -2.94 -2.36 3.45
C ASP A 63 -4.46 -2.20 3.65
N PRO A 64 -5.06 -1.08 3.20
CA PRO A 64 -6.50 -0.90 3.26
C PRO A 64 -7.20 -1.82 2.24
N SER A 65 -8.29 -2.45 2.67
CA SER A 65 -9.17 -3.25 1.80
C SER A 65 -10.48 -2.51 1.55
N PRO A 66 -11.08 -2.66 0.35
CA PRO A 66 -12.41 -2.11 0.07
C PRO A 66 -13.45 -2.74 1.00
N LYS A 67 -14.44 -1.94 1.42
CA LYS A 67 -15.50 -2.41 2.33
C LYS A 67 -16.51 -3.33 1.63
N ASN A 68 -16.81 -2.99 0.38
CA ASN A 68 -17.68 -3.70 -0.53
C ASN A 68 -17.17 -3.40 -1.95
N ILE A 69 -17.56 -4.24 -2.90
CA ILE A 69 -17.39 -3.99 -4.33
C ILE A 69 -18.79 -3.77 -4.87
N PRO A 70 -19.11 -2.60 -5.44
CA PRO A 70 -20.44 -2.34 -5.97
C PRO A 70 -20.71 -3.19 -7.19
N LEU A 71 -21.97 -3.45 -7.48
CA LEU A 71 -22.37 -4.14 -8.70
C LEU A 71 -22.37 -3.19 -9.91
N PRO A 72 -22.16 -3.69 -11.14
CA PRO A 72 -22.25 -2.91 -12.37
C PRO A 72 -23.48 -1.99 -12.46
N GLU A 73 -24.64 -2.47 -12.02
CA GLU A 73 -25.91 -1.73 -12.05
C GLU A 73 -25.93 -0.52 -11.10
N GLU A 74 -25.14 -0.56 -10.03
CA GLU A 74 -25.09 0.52 -9.03
C GLU A 74 -24.24 1.70 -9.50
N VAL A 75 -23.24 1.44 -10.35
CA VAL A 75 -22.25 2.43 -10.79
C VAL A 75 -22.38 2.83 -12.25
N MET A 76 -23.26 2.16 -13.01
CA MET A 76 -23.54 2.49 -14.41
C MET A 76 -25.03 2.79 -14.69
N PRO A 77 -25.67 3.73 -13.97
CA PRO A 77 -27.06 4.09 -14.27
C PRO A 77 -27.13 4.85 -15.60
N ASN A 78 -27.83 4.26 -16.59
CA ASN A 78 -28.29 4.90 -17.84
C ASN A 78 -27.21 5.33 -18.87
N ALA A 79 -25.94 4.95 -18.69
CA ALA A 79 -24.89 5.27 -19.66
C ALA A 79 -24.89 4.35 -20.89
N ILE A 80 -25.40 3.12 -20.78
CA ILE A 80 -25.26 2.07 -21.81
C ILE A 80 -25.86 2.49 -23.16
N ASP A 81 -26.95 3.26 -23.17
CA ASP A 81 -27.62 3.67 -24.42
C ASP A 81 -26.86 4.75 -25.21
N GLN A 82 -25.89 5.43 -24.60
CA GLN A 82 -25.07 6.48 -25.25
C GLN A 82 -23.66 5.99 -25.62
N LEU A 83 -23.29 4.76 -25.23
CA LEU A 83 -21.94 4.24 -25.38
C LEU A 83 -21.69 3.57 -26.75
N THR A 84 -22.74 3.33 -27.54
CA THR A 84 -22.69 2.56 -28.79
C THR A 84 -22.07 3.30 -29.97
N GLU A 85 -21.93 4.62 -29.93
CA GLU A 85 -21.52 5.40 -31.13
C GLU A 85 -20.07 5.90 -31.12
N GLU A 86 -19.37 5.96 -29.98
CA GLU A 86 -18.16 6.78 -29.93
C GLU A 86 -16.86 6.09 -30.35
N ASN A 87 -16.69 4.77 -30.21
CA ASN A 87 -15.47 4.07 -30.66
C ASN A 87 -15.71 2.59 -30.95
N PRO A 88 -15.87 2.16 -32.22
CA PRO A 88 -15.85 0.74 -32.54
C PRO A 88 -14.49 0.13 -32.18
N GLY A 89 -14.49 -1.12 -31.74
CA GLY A 89 -13.27 -1.88 -31.47
C GLY A 89 -12.28 -1.83 -32.66
N LEU A 90 -11.00 -1.93 -32.36
CA LEU A 90 -9.94 -1.83 -33.36
C LEU A 90 -9.45 -3.23 -33.78
N PRO A 91 -8.98 -3.44 -35.02
CA PRO A 91 -8.35 -4.71 -35.38
C PRO A 91 -7.19 -5.02 -34.43
N ALA A 92 -7.12 -6.25 -33.93
CA ALA A 92 -5.97 -6.67 -33.15
C ALA A 92 -4.76 -6.76 -34.09
N GLY A 93 -3.72 -6.00 -33.78
CA GLY A 93 -2.58 -5.91 -34.69
C GLY A 93 -1.46 -4.99 -34.24
N SER A 94 -1.70 -4.07 -33.30
CA SER A 94 -0.60 -3.33 -32.71
C SER A 94 -0.88 -2.85 -31.29
N ARG A 95 0.15 -2.85 -30.44
CA ARG A 95 0.14 -2.19 -29.12
C ARG A 95 -0.25 -0.71 -29.21
N ALA A 96 -0.04 -0.07 -30.37
CA ALA A 96 -0.45 1.29 -30.62
C ALA A 96 -1.98 1.43 -30.67
N ASN A 97 -2.72 0.38 -31.06
CA ASN A 97 -4.18 0.38 -31.07
C ASN A 97 -4.75 0.35 -29.65
N MET A 98 -4.15 -0.42 -28.72
CA MET A 98 -4.55 -0.39 -27.31
C MET A 98 -4.45 1.00 -26.70
N ARG A 99 -3.39 1.76 -27.04
CA ARG A 99 -3.23 3.14 -26.56
C ARG A 99 -4.35 4.07 -27.05
N GLN A 100 -4.90 3.82 -28.24
CA GLN A 100 -6.01 4.62 -28.78
C GLN A 100 -7.33 4.39 -28.02
N LEU A 101 -7.48 3.23 -27.38
CA LEU A 101 -8.65 2.87 -26.57
C LEU A 101 -8.53 3.31 -25.10
N LEU A 102 -7.46 4.04 -24.75
CA LEU A 102 -7.30 4.66 -23.44
C LEU A 102 -7.94 6.05 -23.44
N MET A 103 -9.05 6.15 -22.74
CA MET A 103 -9.88 7.34 -22.59
C MET A 103 -10.20 7.61 -21.11
N PRO A 104 -9.18 7.73 -20.23
CA PRO A 104 -9.41 7.88 -18.79
C PRO A 104 -10.16 9.17 -18.42
N ASP A 105 -10.06 10.21 -19.24
CA ASP A 105 -10.75 11.48 -19.05
C ASP A 105 -12.18 11.48 -19.56
N HIS A 106 -12.60 10.42 -20.28
CA HIS A 106 -13.97 10.32 -20.76
C HIS A 106 -14.95 10.27 -19.59
N GLN A 107 -16.00 11.09 -19.64
CA GLN A 107 -16.90 11.33 -18.51
C GLN A 107 -17.47 10.03 -17.95
N SER A 108 -17.93 9.10 -18.79
CA SER A 108 -18.48 7.81 -18.35
C SER A 108 -17.46 6.92 -17.64
N ILE A 109 -16.23 6.83 -18.16
CA ILE A 109 -15.15 6.04 -17.55
C ILE A 109 -14.76 6.65 -16.21
N ARG A 110 -14.52 7.97 -16.19
CA ARG A 110 -14.08 8.70 -15.00
C ARG A 110 -15.13 8.66 -13.89
N ASN A 111 -16.41 8.88 -14.23
CA ASN A 111 -17.48 8.84 -13.24
C ASN A 111 -17.68 7.43 -12.69
N THR A 112 -17.62 6.40 -13.54
CA THR A 112 -17.74 5.00 -13.10
C THR A 112 -16.60 4.63 -12.15
N ALA A 113 -15.36 4.94 -12.52
CA ALA A 113 -14.19 4.67 -11.67
C ALA A 113 -14.27 5.43 -10.32
N ALA A 114 -14.67 6.71 -10.35
CA ALA A 114 -14.83 7.51 -9.15
C ALA A 114 -15.96 6.98 -8.24
N MET A 115 -17.09 6.54 -8.81
CA MET A 115 -18.19 5.92 -8.05
C MET A 115 -17.74 4.62 -7.38
N ILE A 116 -17.04 3.73 -8.10
CA ILE A 116 -16.49 2.50 -7.53
C ILE A 116 -15.52 2.82 -6.37
N ALA A 117 -14.61 3.77 -6.58
CA ALA A 117 -13.61 4.15 -5.59
C ALA A 117 -14.25 4.75 -4.33
N THR A 118 -15.17 5.70 -4.48
CA THR A 118 -15.80 6.42 -3.35
C THR A 118 -16.85 5.59 -2.61
N ALA A 119 -17.54 4.66 -3.30
CA ALA A 119 -18.45 3.71 -2.64
C ALA A 119 -17.68 2.71 -1.78
N SER A 120 -16.52 2.23 -2.27
CA SER A 120 -15.77 1.14 -1.65
C SER A 120 -14.79 1.60 -0.57
N CYS A 121 -14.27 2.83 -0.69
CA CYS A 121 -13.10 3.32 0.04
C CYS A 121 -13.29 4.75 0.56
N ARG A 122 -12.56 5.12 1.63
CA ARG A 122 -12.53 6.52 2.12
C ARG A 122 -11.51 7.34 1.36
N GLU A 123 -10.22 7.15 1.66
CA GLU A 123 -9.12 7.89 1.02
C GLU A 123 -7.84 7.02 1.02
N SER A 124 -7.61 6.25 -0.05
CA SER A 124 -6.35 5.53 -0.26
C SER A 124 -6.24 5.00 -1.68
N ASN A 125 -5.17 5.34 -2.38
CA ASN A 125 -4.90 4.83 -3.73
C ASN A 125 -4.79 3.30 -3.77
N VAL A 126 -4.26 2.67 -2.71
CA VAL A 126 -4.21 1.20 -2.60
C VAL A 126 -5.63 0.63 -2.54
N CYS A 127 -6.51 1.25 -1.75
CA CYS A 127 -7.91 0.81 -1.64
C CYS A 127 -8.65 1.03 -2.96
N TYR A 128 -8.49 2.20 -3.59
CA TYR A 128 -9.10 2.51 -4.89
C TYR A 128 -8.66 1.50 -5.95
N SER A 129 -7.36 1.24 -6.05
CA SER A 129 -6.82 0.30 -7.02
C SER A 129 -7.37 -1.11 -6.82
N LYS A 130 -7.46 -1.57 -5.56
CA LYS A 130 -8.11 -2.85 -5.21
C LYS A 130 -9.58 -2.88 -5.58
N ALA A 131 -10.33 -1.83 -5.26
CA ALA A 131 -11.75 -1.76 -5.56
C ALA A 131 -12.01 -1.87 -7.07
N LEU A 132 -11.24 -1.14 -7.88
CA LEU A 132 -11.33 -1.18 -9.33
C LEU A 132 -10.89 -2.54 -9.90
N PHE A 133 -9.79 -3.10 -9.37
CA PHE A 133 -9.33 -4.43 -9.78
C PHE A 133 -10.37 -5.51 -9.51
N TYR A 134 -10.88 -5.59 -8.28
CA TYR A 134 -11.90 -6.58 -7.91
C TYR A 134 -13.23 -6.33 -8.62
N PHE A 135 -13.60 -5.06 -8.88
CA PHE A 135 -14.77 -4.76 -9.69
C PHE A 135 -14.67 -5.38 -11.08
N VAL A 136 -13.55 -5.21 -11.78
CA VAL A 136 -13.37 -5.81 -13.13
C VAL A 136 -13.27 -7.33 -13.04
N ARG A 137 -12.43 -7.87 -12.15
CA ARG A 137 -12.22 -9.32 -11.99
C ARG A 137 -13.51 -10.08 -11.65
N ASP A 138 -14.34 -9.52 -10.77
CA ASP A 138 -15.49 -10.25 -10.19
C ASP A 138 -16.79 -10.06 -10.99
N ASN A 139 -16.89 -9.00 -11.82
CA ASN A 139 -18.14 -8.66 -12.52
C ASN A 139 -18.08 -8.82 -14.04
N PHE A 140 -16.92 -9.12 -14.61
CA PHE A 140 -16.74 -9.27 -16.06
C PHE A 140 -16.25 -10.68 -16.39
N GLN A 141 -16.79 -11.25 -17.45
CA GLN A 141 -16.47 -12.61 -17.88
C GLN A 141 -15.38 -12.60 -18.95
N TYR A 142 -14.43 -13.54 -18.82
CA TYR A 142 -13.50 -13.78 -19.91
C TYR A 142 -14.23 -14.44 -21.08
N VAL A 143 -14.22 -13.80 -22.23
CA VAL A 143 -14.77 -14.32 -23.49
C VAL A 143 -13.69 -14.19 -24.54
N GLY A 144 -13.15 -15.33 -24.98
CA GLY A 144 -12.09 -15.33 -26.00
C GLY A 144 -12.62 -14.89 -27.36
N ASP A 145 -11.76 -14.19 -28.09
CA ASP A 145 -12.07 -13.69 -29.42
C ASP A 145 -12.29 -14.81 -30.46
N PRO A 146 -13.16 -14.57 -31.47
CA PRO A 146 -13.18 -15.39 -32.67
C PRO A 146 -11.84 -15.28 -33.44
N PRO A 147 -11.58 -16.13 -34.45
CA PRO A 147 -10.29 -16.17 -35.16
C PRO A 147 -9.77 -14.83 -35.72
N ASN A 148 -10.66 -13.86 -35.92
CA ASN A 148 -10.32 -12.47 -36.22
C ASN A 148 -10.30 -11.67 -34.91
N ASN A 149 -9.15 -11.71 -34.23
CA ASN A 149 -8.92 -11.00 -32.96
C ASN A 149 -9.16 -9.48 -33.15
N TYR A 150 -9.86 -8.85 -32.23
CA TYR A 150 -10.13 -7.42 -32.21
C TYR A 150 -10.01 -6.88 -30.78
N LEU A 151 -9.72 -5.60 -30.65
CA LEU A 151 -9.60 -4.95 -29.35
C LEU A 151 -10.95 -4.29 -29.02
N GLU A 152 -11.63 -4.79 -28.01
CA GLU A 152 -12.86 -4.17 -27.52
C GLU A 152 -12.56 -2.80 -26.91
N SER A 153 -13.43 -1.83 -27.18
CA SER A 153 -13.36 -0.55 -26.49
C SER A 153 -13.76 -0.74 -25.02
N PRO A 154 -13.34 0.14 -24.08
CA PRO A 154 -13.78 0.03 -22.69
C PRO A 154 -15.30 0.13 -22.55
N PHE A 155 -15.98 0.78 -23.51
CA PHE A 155 -17.43 0.91 -23.53
C PHE A 155 -18.13 -0.38 -23.95
N GLU A 156 -17.58 -1.05 -24.96
CA GLU A 156 -18.04 -2.35 -25.40
C GLU A 156 -17.93 -3.36 -24.26
N THR A 157 -16.77 -3.43 -23.59
CA THR A 157 -16.57 -4.29 -22.42
C THR A 157 -17.56 -3.97 -21.29
N LEU A 158 -17.83 -2.69 -21.02
CA LEU A 158 -18.83 -2.27 -20.03
C LEU A 158 -20.25 -2.71 -20.39
N GLN A 159 -20.60 -2.64 -21.67
CA GLN A 159 -21.92 -3.01 -22.18
C GLN A 159 -22.14 -4.52 -22.21
N THR A 160 -21.18 -5.28 -22.73
CA THR A 160 -21.27 -6.74 -22.90
C THR A 160 -21.02 -7.49 -21.59
N ARG A 161 -20.30 -6.88 -20.65
CA ARG A 161 -19.76 -7.51 -19.43
C ARG A 161 -18.87 -8.71 -19.72
N GLY A 162 -18.28 -8.76 -20.91
CA GLY A 162 -17.37 -9.80 -21.31
C GLY A 162 -16.40 -9.33 -22.38
N ALA A 163 -15.15 -9.72 -22.22
CA ALA A 163 -14.06 -9.44 -23.16
C ALA A 163 -12.93 -10.45 -22.94
N ASP A 164 -11.96 -10.49 -23.84
CA ASP A 164 -10.77 -11.31 -23.70
C ASP A 164 -9.72 -10.65 -22.76
N CYS A 165 -8.46 -11.10 -22.81
CA CYS A 165 -7.42 -10.50 -21.99
C CYS A 165 -7.14 -9.03 -22.34
N ASP A 166 -7.24 -8.67 -23.61
CA ASP A 166 -6.96 -7.33 -24.11
C ASP A 166 -8.06 -6.37 -23.66
N GLY A 167 -9.33 -6.70 -23.90
CA GLY A 167 -10.46 -5.84 -23.52
C GLY A 167 -10.60 -5.64 -22.00
N LEU A 168 -10.38 -6.67 -21.19
CA LEU A 168 -10.39 -6.54 -19.72
C LEU A 168 -9.22 -5.71 -19.21
N ALA A 169 -8.03 -5.85 -19.81
CA ALA A 169 -6.88 -5.02 -19.47
C ALA A 169 -7.11 -3.56 -19.86
N ILE A 170 -7.69 -3.28 -21.04
CA ILE A 170 -8.01 -1.93 -21.51
C ILE A 170 -9.00 -1.26 -20.55
N LEU A 171 -10.07 -1.96 -20.15
CA LEU A 171 -11.05 -1.43 -19.21
C LEU A 171 -10.42 -1.12 -17.84
N LEU A 172 -9.65 -2.05 -17.28
CA LEU A 172 -8.99 -1.84 -16.01
C LEU A 172 -7.97 -0.70 -16.08
N ALA A 173 -7.20 -0.60 -17.16
CA ALA A 173 -6.22 0.47 -17.34
C ALA A 173 -6.88 1.85 -17.42
N ASN A 174 -8.02 1.95 -18.11
CA ASN A 174 -8.86 3.13 -18.16
C ASN A 174 -9.32 3.55 -16.76
N PHE A 175 -9.85 2.63 -15.97
CA PHE A 175 -10.30 2.93 -14.60
C PHE A 175 -9.18 3.36 -13.67
N GLN A 176 -8.05 2.66 -13.66
CA GLN A 176 -6.91 3.02 -12.80
C GLN A 176 -6.37 4.40 -13.16
N SER A 177 -6.21 4.67 -14.46
CA SER A 177 -5.74 5.96 -14.96
C SER A 177 -6.73 7.09 -14.67
N ALA A 178 -8.04 6.83 -14.75
CA ALA A 178 -9.09 7.81 -14.47
C ALA A 178 -9.13 8.29 -13.00
N VAL A 179 -8.67 7.46 -12.06
CA VAL A 179 -8.48 7.86 -10.64
C VAL A 179 -7.06 8.37 -10.36
N GLY A 180 -6.26 8.63 -11.40
CA GLY A 180 -4.93 9.21 -11.30
C GLY A 180 -3.83 8.24 -10.84
N ILE A 181 -4.04 6.93 -10.98
CA ILE A 181 -3.02 5.93 -10.65
C ILE A 181 -2.16 5.66 -11.90
N PRO A 182 -0.83 5.88 -11.85
CA PRO A 182 0.05 5.58 -12.98
C PRO A 182 -0.03 4.12 -13.37
N THR A 183 -0.29 3.87 -14.65
CA THR A 183 -0.66 2.56 -15.17
C THR A 183 0.17 2.21 -16.41
N ARG A 184 0.44 0.93 -16.62
CA ARG A 184 1.06 0.40 -17.83
C ARG A 184 0.49 -0.97 -18.18
N PHE A 185 0.53 -1.34 -19.44
CA PHE A 185 0.28 -2.73 -19.83
C PHE A 185 1.55 -3.57 -19.68
N ALA A 186 1.38 -4.82 -19.27
CA ALA A 186 2.42 -5.84 -19.26
C ALA A 186 2.01 -6.96 -20.22
N PHE A 187 2.78 -7.11 -21.30
CA PHE A 187 2.58 -8.12 -22.33
C PHE A 187 3.50 -9.30 -22.07
N ILE A 188 2.94 -10.50 -22.12
CA ILE A 188 3.67 -11.76 -22.17
C ILE A 188 3.18 -12.56 -23.37
N PRO A 189 3.88 -13.63 -23.81
CA PRO A 189 3.39 -14.47 -24.89
C PRO A 189 1.97 -15.01 -24.61
N GLY A 190 1.03 -14.57 -25.43
CA GLY A 190 -0.38 -14.97 -25.43
C GLY A 190 -1.25 -14.38 -24.32
N HIS A 191 -0.80 -13.33 -23.61
CA HIS A 191 -1.60 -12.70 -22.55
C HIS A 191 -1.15 -11.25 -22.29
N VAL A 192 -2.10 -10.41 -21.89
CA VAL A 192 -1.84 -9.04 -21.42
C VAL A 192 -2.57 -8.81 -20.11
N TYR A 193 -1.95 -8.01 -19.24
CA TYR A 193 -2.57 -7.55 -18.01
C TYR A 193 -2.05 -6.16 -17.65
N VAL A 194 -2.55 -5.60 -16.54
CA VAL A 194 -2.25 -4.23 -16.12
C VAL A 194 -1.25 -4.22 -14.97
N GLN A 195 -0.37 -3.22 -14.97
CA GLN A 195 0.45 -2.90 -13.81
C GLN A 195 0.22 -1.46 -13.37
N VAL A 196 0.18 -1.24 -12.06
CA VAL A 196 0.01 0.09 -11.46
C VAL A 196 1.18 0.45 -10.56
N LYS A 197 1.45 1.75 -10.41
CA LYS A 197 2.48 2.25 -9.50
C LYS A 197 1.86 3.04 -8.36
N ILE A 198 1.98 2.50 -7.14
CA ILE A 198 1.46 3.12 -5.92
C ILE A 198 2.56 3.14 -4.87
N ASP A 199 3.15 4.31 -4.63
CA ASP A 199 4.30 4.43 -3.73
C ASP A 199 3.96 4.05 -2.29
N SER A 200 2.75 4.35 -1.83
CA SER A 200 2.25 3.98 -0.50
C SER A 200 1.91 2.50 -0.32
N ALA A 201 1.88 1.71 -1.39
CA ALA A 201 1.52 0.30 -1.30
C ALA A 201 2.59 -0.54 -0.58
N PRO A 202 2.18 -1.60 0.17
CA PRO A 202 3.09 -2.56 0.78
C PRO A 202 4.06 -3.18 -0.23
N LYS A 203 5.30 -3.43 0.22
CA LYS A 203 6.31 -4.09 -0.60
C LYS A 203 5.89 -5.48 -1.09
N LYS A 204 5.02 -6.19 -0.36
CA LYS A 204 4.53 -7.52 -0.74
C LYS A 204 3.80 -7.56 -2.09
N TYR A 205 3.22 -6.44 -2.52
CA TYR A 205 2.52 -6.34 -3.80
C TYR A 205 3.41 -5.88 -4.95
N LYS A 206 4.60 -5.38 -4.63
CA LYS A 206 5.48 -4.71 -5.60
C LYS A 206 6.45 -5.72 -6.19
N GLU A 207 6.56 -5.71 -7.51
CA GLU A 207 7.67 -6.30 -8.23
C GLU A 207 8.97 -5.52 -7.97
N LYS A 208 10.10 -6.06 -8.46
CA LYS A 208 11.44 -5.49 -8.23
C LYS A 208 11.57 -4.03 -8.67
N ASP A 209 10.80 -3.61 -9.66
CA ASP A 209 10.79 -2.24 -10.20
C ASP A 209 9.72 -1.33 -9.55
N GLY A 210 9.02 -1.82 -8.53
CA GLY A 210 8.05 -1.07 -7.74
C GLY A 210 6.62 -1.07 -8.30
N TRP A 211 6.36 -1.74 -9.42
CA TRP A 211 5.03 -1.87 -10.01
C TRP A 211 4.26 -3.05 -9.40
N ILE A 212 2.93 -2.96 -9.42
CA ILE A 212 2.02 -3.95 -8.85
C ILE A 212 1.22 -4.55 -10.00
N SER A 213 1.21 -5.87 -10.11
CA SER A 213 0.50 -6.58 -11.17
C SER A 213 -0.95 -6.84 -10.83
N LEU A 214 -1.82 -6.54 -11.79
CA LEU A 214 -3.26 -6.68 -11.71
C LEU A 214 -3.73 -7.45 -12.96
N ASP A 215 -4.09 -8.72 -12.76
CA ASP A 215 -4.59 -9.59 -13.82
C ASP A 215 -6.09 -9.84 -13.66
N PRO A 216 -6.96 -9.08 -14.35
CA PRO A 216 -8.40 -9.22 -14.20
C PRO A 216 -8.93 -10.52 -14.80
N THR A 217 -8.17 -11.24 -15.63
CA THR A 217 -8.60 -12.53 -16.19
C THR A 217 -8.39 -13.69 -15.22
N CYS A 218 -7.62 -13.48 -14.16
CA CYS A 218 -7.36 -14.48 -13.14
C CYS A 218 -8.40 -14.37 -12.01
N SER A 219 -9.45 -15.18 -12.08
CA SER A 219 -10.57 -15.16 -11.11
C SER A 219 -10.15 -15.45 -9.67
N SER A 220 -9.05 -16.18 -9.45
CA SER A 220 -8.53 -16.52 -8.11
C SER A 220 -7.37 -15.63 -7.65
N CYS A 221 -6.85 -14.72 -8.49
CA CYS A 221 -5.69 -13.91 -8.12
C CYS A 221 -6.10 -12.77 -7.19
N GLU A 222 -5.34 -12.55 -6.12
CA GLU A 222 -5.47 -11.36 -5.29
C GLU A 222 -4.76 -10.15 -5.91
N PHE A 223 -4.97 -8.98 -5.32
CA PHE A 223 -4.28 -7.76 -5.71
C PHE A 223 -2.75 -7.92 -5.61
N GLY A 224 -2.04 -7.65 -6.70
CA GLY A 224 -0.59 -7.83 -6.78
C GLY A 224 -0.14 -9.24 -7.15
N GLU A 225 -1.08 -10.16 -7.40
CA GLU A 225 -0.79 -11.52 -7.83
C GLU A 225 -1.05 -11.72 -9.32
N VAL A 226 -0.29 -12.63 -9.91
CA VAL A 226 -0.47 -13.12 -11.28
C VAL A 226 -0.37 -14.64 -11.27
N PRO A 227 -0.95 -15.34 -12.26
CA PRO A 227 -0.79 -16.79 -12.38
C PRO A 227 0.69 -17.19 -12.39
N TYR A 228 1.02 -18.34 -11.78
CA TYR A 228 2.39 -18.86 -11.73
C TYR A 228 3.02 -18.99 -13.13
N THR A 229 2.22 -19.33 -14.13
CA THR A 229 2.62 -19.46 -15.54
C THR A 229 3.09 -18.14 -16.18
N THR A 230 2.83 -17.00 -15.54
CA THR A 230 3.18 -15.66 -16.00
C THR A 230 4.48 -15.12 -15.37
N ILE A 231 4.90 -15.66 -14.22
CA ILE A 231 5.98 -15.08 -13.40
C ILE A 231 7.32 -15.04 -14.15
N ASP A 232 7.67 -16.12 -14.84
CA ASP A 232 8.98 -16.29 -15.49
C ASP A 232 8.99 -15.87 -16.98
N LYS A 233 7.87 -15.40 -17.51
CA LYS A 233 7.78 -14.98 -18.91
C LYS A 233 8.43 -13.61 -19.10
N GLN A 234 9.09 -13.43 -20.24
CA GLN A 234 9.62 -12.12 -20.63
C GLN A 234 8.46 -11.15 -20.82
N LYS A 235 8.51 -10.03 -20.10
CA LYS A 235 7.50 -8.97 -20.13
C LYS A 235 7.95 -7.83 -21.03
N GLU A 236 7.04 -7.35 -21.85
CA GLU A 236 7.17 -6.07 -22.56
C GLU A 236 6.15 -5.07 -22.00
N PHE A 237 6.51 -3.79 -21.93
CA PHE A 237 5.69 -2.78 -21.26
C PHE A 237 5.25 -1.67 -22.20
N LEU A 238 3.98 -1.26 -22.09
CA LEU A 238 3.46 -0.05 -22.72
C LEU A 238 3.00 0.92 -21.61
N TYR A 239 3.77 1.99 -21.42
CA TYR A 239 3.46 3.04 -20.45
C TYR A 239 2.33 3.93 -20.96
N ILE A 240 1.42 4.28 -20.06
CA ILE A 240 0.26 5.14 -20.35
C ILE A 240 0.53 6.53 -19.79
#